data_AF-A0A9E1NFY8-F1
#
_entry.id   AF-A0A9E1NFY8-F1
#
_cell.length_a   1.000
_cell.length_b   1.000
_cell.length_c   1.000
_cell.angle_alpha   90.00
_cell.angle_beta   90.00
_cell.angle_gamma   90.00
#
_symmetry.space_group_name_H-M   'P 1'
#
loop_
_entity.id
_entity.type
_entity.pdbx_description
1 polymer ?
#
loop_
_entity_poly.entity_id
_entity_poly.type
_entity_poly.pdbx_seq_one_letter_code
_entity_poly.pdbx_strand_id
1 'polypeptide(L)' 'MTNKLEDYVESNKETSEGHVDTRHNNFECENPDEHLGCDPGIDVAG' A
#
# COMPACT_ATOMS: atom_id res chain seq x y z
N MET A 1 -10.73 -29.60 -5.84
CA MET A 1 -10.94 -28.15 -5.61
C MET A 1 -10.57 -27.89 -4.17
N THR A 2 -9.42 -27.26 -3.94
CA THR A 2 -9.01 -26.82 -2.60
C THR A 2 -9.87 -25.62 -2.23
N ASN A 3 -10.72 -25.76 -1.21
CA ASN A 3 -11.43 -24.63 -0.63
C ASN A 3 -10.38 -23.73 0.04
N LYS A 4 -9.96 -22.66 -0.66
CA LYS A 4 -9.12 -21.63 -0.06
C LYS A 4 -10.03 -20.81 0.84
N LEU A 5 -9.81 -20.89 2.15
CA LEU A 5 -10.44 -20.01 3.11
C LEU A 5 -9.76 -18.64 2.95
N GLU A 6 -10.47 -17.68 2.40
CA GLU A 6 -10.02 -16.29 2.38
C GLU A 6 -10.48 -15.64 3.69
N ASP A 7 -9.53 -15.31 4.56
CA ASP A 7 -9.78 -14.52 5.76
C ASP A 7 -9.58 -13.04 5.41
N TYR A 8 -10.60 -12.22 5.65
CA TYR A 8 -10.61 -10.78 5.35
C TYR A 8 -10.42 -9.94 6.62
N VAL A 9 -10.11 -10.57 7.74
CA VAL A 9 -9.82 -9.91 9.01
C VAL A 9 -8.32 -10.01 9.28
N GLU A 10 -7.76 -8.92 9.76
CA GLU A 10 -6.35 -8.86 10.11
C GLU A 10 -6.02 -9.86 11.24
N SER A 11 -4.99 -10.67 11.04
CA SER A 11 -4.50 -11.58 12.07
C SER A 11 -3.74 -10.84 13.16
N ASN A 12 -3.64 -11.41 14.37
CA ASN A 12 -2.84 -10.80 15.46
C ASN A 12 -1.39 -10.50 15.06
N LYS A 13 -0.84 -11.28 14.12
CA LYS A 13 0.51 -11.08 13.60
C LYS A 13 0.57 -9.83 12.72
N GLU A 14 -0.35 -9.69 11.77
CA GLU A 14 -0.42 -8.52 10.89
C GLU A 14 -0.67 -7.24 11.69
N THR A 15 -1.56 -7.30 12.69
CA THR A 15 -1.78 -6.15 13.59
C THR A 15 -0.52 -5.77 14.36
N SER A 16 0.29 -6.75 14.77
CA SER A 16 1.55 -6.49 15.50
C SER A 16 2.66 -5.96 14.59
N GLU A 17 2.71 -6.42 13.33
CA GLU A 17 3.68 -5.96 12.32
C GLU A 17 3.28 -4.58 11.75
N GLY A 18 1.98 -4.28 11.70
CA GLY A 18 1.42 -3.05 11.18
C GLY A 18 1.48 -2.95 9.66
N HIS A 19 0.66 -2.04 9.10
CA HIS A 19 0.71 -1.73 7.68
C HIS A 19 1.72 -0.62 7.39
N VAL A 20 2.60 -0.84 6.41
CA VAL A 20 3.52 0.17 5.90
C VAL A 20 2.75 1.15 5.02
N ASP A 21 2.81 2.44 5.31
CA ASP A 21 2.23 3.47 4.42
C ASP A 21 3.18 3.74 3.25
N THR A 22 3.00 2.99 2.17
CA THR A 22 3.80 3.14 0.94
C THR A 22 3.39 4.34 0.10
N ARG A 23 2.25 4.99 0.41
CA ARG A 23 1.73 6.09 -0.40
C ARG A 23 2.55 7.36 -0.30
N HIS A 24 3.34 7.54 0.76
CA HIS A 24 4.23 8.69 0.89
C HIS A 24 5.36 8.66 -0.16
N ASN A 25 5.86 7.46 -0.49
CA ASN A 25 6.95 7.30 -1.44
C ASN A 25 6.51 7.53 -2.89
N ASN A 26 5.20 7.52 -3.15
CA ASN A 26 4.68 7.87 -4.47
C ASN A 26 5.02 9.32 -4.84
N PHE A 27 5.15 10.21 -3.86
CA PHE A 27 5.54 11.61 -4.10
C PHE A 27 7.03 11.77 -4.40
N GLU A 28 7.84 10.74 -4.18
CA GLU A 28 9.28 10.75 -4.42
C GLU A 28 9.62 10.18 -5.79
N CYS A 29 9.72 11.05 -6.81
CA CYS A 29 10.07 10.63 -8.17
C CYS A 29 11.50 10.08 -8.33
N GLU A 30 12.41 10.37 -7.38
CA GLU A 30 13.80 9.88 -7.45
C GLU A 30 13.93 8.42 -7.00
N ASN A 31 13.06 7.97 -6.09
CA ASN A 31 12.98 6.58 -5.63
C ASN A 31 11.51 6.19 -5.37
N PRO A 32 10.68 6.11 -6.43
CA PRO A 32 9.26 5.81 -6.27
C PRO A 32 9.07 4.37 -5.82
N ASP A 33 7.92 4.09 -5.19
CA ASP A 33 7.52 2.72 -4.90
C ASP A 33 7.39 1.92 -6.21
N GLU A 34 8.03 0.76 -6.28
CA GLU A 34 8.10 -0.06 -7.51
C GLU A 34 6.71 -0.52 -8.01
N HIS A 35 5.73 -0.59 -7.12
CA HIS A 35 4.39 -1.07 -7.42
C HIS A 35 3.38 0.06 -7.69
N LEU A 36 3.69 1.28 -7.25
CA LEU A 36 2.78 2.43 -7.35
C LEU A 36 3.28 3.54 -8.29
N GLY A 37 4.59 3.63 -8.55
CA GLY A 37 5.20 4.64 -9.43
C GLY A 37 5.31 6.03 -8.80
N CYS A 38 5.75 7.03 -9.58
CA CYS A 38 5.77 8.42 -9.11
C CYS A 38 4.42 9.11 -9.40
N ASP A 39 3.74 9.53 -8.33
CA ASP A 39 2.62 10.45 -8.35
C ASP A 39 3.09 11.79 -7.75
N PRO A 40 3.38 12.83 -8.56
CA PRO A 40 3.83 14.15 -8.07
C PRO A 40 2.74 14.91 -7.28
N GLY A 41 1.66 14.24 -6.90
CA GLY A 41 0.42 14.82 -6.45
C GLY A 41 -0.41 15.18 -7.67
N ILE A 42 -1.54 14.51 -7.82
CA ILE A 42 -2.60 14.99 -8.70
C ILE A 42 -2.89 16.45 -8.30
N ASP A 43 -2.62 17.39 -9.20
CA ASP A 43 -2.85 18.82 -8.95
C ASP A 43 -4.37 19.03 -8.96
N VAL A 44 -5.03 18.78 -7.82
CA VAL A 44 -6.48 18.93 -7.67
C VAL A 44 -6.75 20.43 -7.74
N ALA A 45 -7.18 20.92 -8.90
CA ALA A 45 -7.74 22.27 -8.99
C ALA A 45 -8.94 22.36 -8.02
N GLY A 46 -8.83 23.25 -7.03
CA GLY A 46 -9.84 23.46 -5.99
C GLY A 46 -11.12 24.13 -6.48
#